data_AF-A0A261CNQ4-F1
#
_entry.id   AF-A0A261CNQ4-F1
#
_cell.length_a   1.000
_cell.length_b   1.000
_cell.length_c   1.000
_cell.angle_alpha   90.00
_cell.angle_beta   90.00
_cell.angle_gamma   90.00
#
_symmetry.space_group_name_H-M   'P 1'
#
loop_
_entity.id
_entity.type
_entity.pdbx_description
1 polymer ?
#
loop_
_entity_poly.entity_id
_entity_poly.type
_entity_poly.pdbx_seq_one_letter_code
_entity_poly.pdbx_strand_id
1 'polypeptide(L)' 'MSSEKTETIRTIESDLYILSMRFVESEKTLIKELNLKTDPRSNVLTPKDKYDLEVAKISAAGDCRRGQSPVVLAIH' A
#
# COMPACT_ATOMS: atom_id res chain seq x y z
N MET A 1 1.50 26.14 -3.34
CA MET A 1 0.08 26.31 -2.95
C MET A 1 -0.74 26.24 -4.23
N SER A 2 -1.43 25.13 -4.46
CA SER A 2 -2.24 24.93 -5.67
C SER A 2 -3.50 25.79 -5.58
N SER A 3 -3.69 26.69 -6.53
CA SER A 3 -4.88 27.55 -6.66
C SER A 3 -6.08 26.66 -7.00
N GLU A 4 -7.04 26.58 -6.10
CA GLU A 4 -8.32 25.91 -6.31
C GLU A 4 -9.17 26.79 -7.23
N LYS A 5 -9.52 26.28 -8.42
CA LYS A 5 -10.34 27.01 -9.39
C LYS A 5 -11.82 26.74 -9.11
N THR A 6 -12.50 27.73 -8.53
CA THR A 6 -13.90 27.67 -8.07
C THR A 6 -14.91 27.32 -9.18
N GLU A 7 -14.56 27.53 -10.45
CA GLU A 7 -15.46 27.30 -11.60
C GLU A 7 -15.74 25.81 -11.93
N THR A 8 -15.16 24.85 -11.18
CA THR A 8 -15.29 23.41 -11.47
C THR A 8 -16.04 22.61 -10.39
N ILE A 9 -16.57 23.27 -9.36
CA ILE A 9 -17.25 22.58 -8.26
C ILE A 9 -18.62 22.08 -8.75
N ARG A 10 -18.92 20.80 -8.51
CA ARG A 10 -20.20 20.18 -8.86
C ARG A 10 -20.83 19.57 -7.61
N THR A 11 -22.09 19.90 -7.38
CA THR A 11 -22.91 19.28 -6.34
C THR A 11 -23.75 18.18 -6.97
N ILE A 12 -23.74 17.00 -6.37
CA ILE A 12 -24.52 15.84 -6.80
C ILE A 12 -25.45 15.48 -5.64
N GLU A 13 -26.74 15.30 -5.91
CA GLU A 13 -27.67 14.74 -4.92
C GLU A 13 -27.59 13.21 -4.95
N SER A 14 -27.47 12.58 -3.78
CA SER A 14 -27.62 11.13 -3.66
C SER A 14 -28.10 10.73 -2.28
N ASP A 15 -28.83 9.62 -2.24
CA ASP A 15 -29.27 8.97 -1.01
C ASP A 15 -28.15 8.13 -0.36
N LEU A 16 -27.15 7.71 -1.15
CA LEU A 16 -26.02 6.88 -0.70
C LEU A 16 -24.79 7.06 -1.59
N TYR A 17 -23.65 7.33 -0.96
CA TYR A 17 -22.33 7.34 -1.61
C TYR A 17 -21.47 6.16 -1.13
N ILE A 18 -20.94 5.38 -2.07
CA ILE A 18 -19.95 4.32 -1.78
C ILE A 18 -18.61 4.77 -2.34
N LEU A 19 -17.64 4.90 -1.44
CA LEU A 19 -16.32 5.37 -1.77
C LEU A 19 -15.32 4.22 -1.84
N SER A 20 -15.02 3.77 -3.07
CA SER A 20 -14.07 2.67 -3.31
C SER A 20 -12.62 3.16 -3.38
N MET A 21 -12.19 3.91 -2.36
CA MET A 21 -10.81 4.37 -2.21
C MET A 21 -9.93 3.23 -1.69
N ARG A 22 -9.43 2.40 -2.62
CA ARG A 22 -8.52 1.25 -2.39
C ARG A 22 -7.49 1.50 -1.26
N PHE A 23 -7.06 0.44 -0.58
CA PHE A 23 -6.13 0.52 0.57
C PHE A 23 -4.76 1.09 0.21
N VAL A 24 -4.29 2.10 0.94
CA VAL A 24 -3.03 2.80 0.60
C VAL A 24 -1.78 1.99 0.96
N GLU A 25 -1.81 1.23 2.05
CA GLU A 25 -0.60 0.67 2.66
C GLU A 25 -0.85 -0.63 3.43
N SER A 26 0.24 -1.34 3.72
CA SER A 26 0.24 -2.51 4.59
C SER A 26 0.21 -2.13 6.08
N GLU A 27 -0.09 -3.10 6.93
CA GLU A 27 -0.19 -2.95 8.39
C GLU A 27 1.14 -2.41 8.99
N LYS A 28 1.07 -1.34 9.80
CA LYS A 28 2.25 -0.59 10.26
C LYS A 28 2.84 -1.04 11.61
N THR A 29 2.06 -1.75 12.42
CA THR A 29 2.46 -2.11 13.79
C THR A 29 3.59 -3.13 13.74
N LEU A 30 3.40 -4.21 12.98
CA LEU A 30 4.40 -5.29 12.86
C LEU A 30 5.67 -4.80 12.16
N ILE A 31 5.55 -3.91 11.18
CA ILE A 31 6.70 -3.31 10.49
C ILE A 31 7.58 -2.52 11.46
N LYS A 32 6.97 -1.78 12.39
CA LYS A 32 7.68 -1.00 13.42
C LYS A 32 8.27 -1.89 14.50
N GLU A 33 7.51 -2.85 15.02
CA GLU A 33 7.99 -3.78 16.07
C GLU A 33 9.19 -4.61 15.59
N LEU A 34 9.19 -5.00 14.32
CA LEU A 34 10.24 -5.82 13.70
C LEU A 34 11.35 -4.98 13.05
N ASN A 35 11.30 -3.64 13.15
CA ASN A 35 12.23 -2.70 12.53
C ASN A 35 12.51 -3.00 11.04
N LEU A 36 11.46 -3.29 10.27
CA LEU A 36 11.58 -3.64 8.86
C LEU A 36 11.74 -2.38 8.00
N LYS A 37 12.61 -2.46 6.98
CA LYS A 37 12.78 -1.39 6.00
C LYS A 37 11.59 -1.36 5.04
N THR A 38 11.05 -0.19 4.76
CA THR A 38 9.94 -0.01 3.81
C THR A 38 10.28 0.96 2.69
N ASP A 39 9.60 0.81 1.55
CA ASP A 39 9.66 1.74 0.43
C ASP A 39 8.81 3.02 0.71
N PRO A 40 8.86 4.06 -0.14
CA PRO A 40 8.03 5.27 0.00
C PRO A 40 6.52 5.02 -0.08
N ARG A 41 6.09 3.81 -0.47
CA ARG A 41 4.69 3.38 -0.56
C ARG A 41 4.30 2.46 0.61
N SER A 42 5.14 2.39 1.66
CA SER A 42 4.94 1.54 2.84
C SER A 42 4.93 0.02 2.56
N ASN A 43 5.57 -0.44 1.48
CA ASN A 43 5.79 -1.87 1.21
C ASN A 43 7.08 -2.33 1.88
N VAL A 44 7.10 -3.57 2.35
CA VAL A 44 8.28 -4.19 2.97
C VAL A 44 9.36 -4.44 1.91
N LEU A 45 10.56 -3.90 2.12
CA LEU A 45 11.68 -4.04 1.21
C LEU A 45 12.35 -5.40 1.39
N THR A 46 12.47 -6.16 0.31
CA THR A 46 13.27 -7.39 0.26
C THR A 46 14.35 -7.26 -0.82
N PRO A 47 15.45 -8.03 -0.73
CA PRO A 47 16.44 -8.10 -1.80
C PRO A 47 15.80 -8.56 -3.12
N LYS A 48 16.33 -8.08 -4.24
CA LYS A 48 15.84 -8.42 -5.57
C LYS A 48 15.85 -9.96 -5.75
N ASP A 49 14.72 -10.49 -6.22
CA ASP A 49 14.47 -11.92 -6.44
C ASP A 49 14.52 -12.80 -5.16
N LYS A 50 14.45 -12.18 -3.98
CA LYS A 50 14.31 -12.87 -2.69
C LYS A 50 13.07 -12.39 -1.94
N TYR A 51 12.54 -13.28 -1.12
CA TYR A 51 11.41 -13.01 -0.23
C TYR A 51 11.89 -12.78 1.22
N ASP A 52 13.13 -13.15 1.52
CA ASP A 52 13.71 -13.06 2.86
C ASP A 52 14.22 -11.65 3.15
N LEU A 53 14.05 -11.23 4.40
CA LEU A 53 14.59 -9.99 4.94
C LEU A 53 15.98 -10.22 5.54
N GLU A 54 16.73 -9.14 5.72
CA GLU A 54 18.01 -9.16 6.45
C GLU A 54 17.81 -9.61 7.91
N VAL A 55 16.61 -9.42 8.46
CA VAL A 55 16.22 -9.89 9.80
C VAL A 55 15.92 -11.39 9.72
N ALA A 56 16.71 -12.17 10.46
CA ALA A 56 16.66 -13.63 10.40
C ALA A 56 15.24 -14.17 10.66
N LYS A 57 14.80 -15.07 9.78
CA LYS A 57 13.50 -15.80 9.81
C LYS A 57 12.26 -14.95 9.50
N ILE A 58 12.40 -13.78 8.88
CA ILE A 58 11.28 -12.97 8.41
C ILE A 58 11.31 -12.90 6.89
N SER A 59 10.16 -13.14 6.25
CA SER A 59 10.00 -13.06 4.80
C SER A 59 8.72 -12.30 4.46
N ALA A 60 8.71 -11.58 3.33
CA ALA A 60 7.56 -10.80 2.86
C ALA A 60 7.22 -11.15 1.40
N ALA A 61 5.93 -11.33 1.10
CA ALA A 61 5.40 -11.70 -0.22
C ALA A 61 4.06 -11.01 -0.50
N GLY A 62 3.57 -11.11 -1.74
CA GLY A 62 2.29 -10.54 -2.15
C GLY A 62 2.21 -9.02 -2.06
N ASP A 63 1.02 -8.50 -1.76
CA ASP A 63 0.74 -7.06 -1.71
C ASP A 63 1.57 -6.32 -0.65
N CYS A 64 1.95 -6.98 0.45
CA CYS A 64 2.81 -6.39 1.48
C CYS A 64 4.23 -6.07 0.97
N ARG A 65 4.70 -6.75 -0.07
CA ARG A 65 6.01 -6.51 -0.72
C ARG A 65 5.87 -5.66 -1.98
N ARG A 66 4.84 -5.90 -2.79
CA ARG A 66 4.73 -5.36 -4.15
C ARG A 66 3.76 -4.18 -4.27
N GLY A 67 2.98 -3.91 -3.23
CA GLY A 67 1.81 -3.05 -3.30
C GLY A 67 0.66 -3.73 -4.05
N GLN A 68 -0.46 -3.02 -4.19
CA GLN A 68 -1.69 -3.53 -4.79
C GLN A 68 -1.46 -4.24 -6.13
N SER A 69 -1.67 -5.56 -6.14
CA SER A 69 -1.35 -6.41 -7.28
C SER A 69 -2.45 -7.47 -7.53
N PRO A 70 -2.59 -8.00 -8.76
CA PRO A 70 -3.50 -9.12 -9.02
C PRO A 70 -3.07 -10.36 -8.26
N VAL A 71 -4.06 -11.17 -7.84
CA VAL A 71 -3.87 -12.38 -7.01
C VAL A 71 -2.81 -13.33 -7.57
N VAL A 72 -2.70 -13.45 -8.89
CA VAL A 72 -1.69 -14.31 -9.54
C VAL A 72 -0.25 -13.96 -9.14
N LEU A 73 0.04 -12.69 -8.85
CA LEU A 73 1.37 -12.25 -8.42
C LEU A 73 1.66 -12.53 -6.95
N ALA A 74 0.64 -12.86 -6.15
CA ALA A 74 0.81 -13.28 -4.76
C ALA A 74 1.07 -14.78 -4.63
N ILE A 75 0.69 -15.59 -5.64
CA ILE A 75 0.86 -17.04 -5.66
C ILE A 75 2.25 -17.45 -6.20
N HIS A 76 2.92 -16.55 -6.93
CA HIS A 76 4.22 -16.78 -7.57
C HIS A 76 5.39 -16.65 -6.59
#